data_AF-A0A0U3M0I5-F1
#
_entry.id   AF-A0A0U3M0I5-F1
#
_cell.length_a   1.000
_cell.length_b   1.000
_cell.length_c   1.000
_cell.angle_alpha   90.00
_cell.angle_beta   90.00
_cell.angle_gamma   90.00
#
_symmetry.space_group_name_H-M   'P 1'
#
loop_
_entity.id
_entity.type
_entity.pdbx_description
1 polymer ?
#
loop_
_entity_poly.entity_id
_entity_poly.type
_entity_poly.pdbx_seq_one_letter_code
_entity_poly.pdbx_strand_id
1 'polypeptide(L)'
;MSGDVYAGRGGGFIGRGWGFPLRTGPTGGIALVERDKEIEEAIGLILGTAPGERPMRPEFGCGIHEYVFAPGDGATAGRIAQEVRTSLERWEPRIEVTDVVVAFDAVEEGTLYIDVHYTVRATNDLRNLVFPFYTIPSSEGSAAQSAPEAGRL
;
A
#
# COMPACT_ATOMS: atom_id res chain seq x y z
N MET A 1 20.91 9.19 -41.74
CA MET A 1 21.18 9.68 -40.38
C MET A 1 19.88 10.28 -39.87
N SER A 2 19.16 9.50 -39.06
CA SER A 2 18.97 9.74 -37.61
C SER A 2 17.83 10.76 -37.42
N GLY A 3 16.63 10.40 -36.98
CA GLY A 3 16.28 9.49 -35.89
C GLY A 3 15.91 10.37 -34.70
N ASP A 4 14.61 10.50 -34.41
CA ASP A 4 14.08 10.54 -33.04
C ASP A 4 12.54 10.45 -33.04
N VAL A 5 12.14 9.19 -32.93
CA VAL A 5 10.85 8.68 -32.50
C VAL A 5 10.88 8.67 -30.96
N TYR A 6 9.73 8.87 -30.31
CA TYR A 6 9.49 8.74 -28.85
C TYR A 6 9.76 9.95 -27.96
N ALA A 7 8.97 11.02 -28.12
CA ALA A 7 8.60 11.88 -26.99
C ALA A 7 7.45 11.24 -26.18
N GLY A 8 7.75 10.11 -25.52
CA GLY A 8 6.87 9.50 -24.52
C GLY A 8 7.02 10.24 -23.19
N ARG A 9 6.02 11.04 -22.83
CA ARG A 9 5.92 11.77 -21.56
C ARG A 9 5.92 10.75 -20.40
N GLY A 10 7.03 10.67 -19.65
CA GLY A 10 7.23 9.76 -18.53
C GLY A 10 6.37 10.07 -17.31
N GLY A 11 5.08 9.71 -17.36
CA GLY A 11 4.15 9.79 -16.24
C GLY A 11 3.91 8.42 -15.60
N GLY A 12 4.37 8.25 -14.36
CA GLY A 12 3.73 7.33 -13.41
C GLY A 12 4.10 5.85 -13.50
N PHE A 13 5.38 5.50 -13.38
CA PHE A 13 5.80 4.14 -12.96
C PHE A 13 5.94 4.05 -11.43
N ILE A 14 5.00 4.63 -10.68
CA ILE A 14 4.90 4.44 -9.24
C ILE A 14 3.83 3.38 -9.00
N GLY A 15 4.20 2.29 -8.30
CA GLY A 15 3.34 1.12 -8.09
C GLY A 15 1.98 1.50 -7.51
N ARG A 16 0.92 0.85 -8.00
CA ARG A 16 -0.43 0.97 -7.47
C ARG A 16 -0.77 -0.31 -6.70
N GLY A 17 -1.22 -0.17 -5.46
CA GLY A 17 -1.66 -1.28 -4.61
C GLY A 17 -3.16 -1.56 -4.79
N TRP A 18 -3.63 -2.69 -4.25
CA TRP A 18 -5.07 -2.95 -4.11
C TRP A 18 -5.64 -2.02 -3.04
N GLY A 19 -6.78 -1.39 -3.32
CA GLY A 19 -7.47 -0.54 -2.34
C GLY A 19 -8.14 -1.35 -1.24
N PHE A 20 -8.13 -0.82 -0.01
CA PHE A 20 -8.79 -1.39 1.16
C PHE A 20 -9.75 -0.37 1.82
N PRO A 21 -11.01 -0.73 2.12
CA PRO A 21 -11.67 -2.00 1.83
C PRO A 21 -11.74 -2.27 0.33
N LEU A 22 -11.73 -3.56 -0.05
CA LEU A 22 -11.75 -3.98 -1.44
C LEU A 22 -12.96 -3.38 -2.15
N ARG A 23 -12.70 -2.57 -3.17
CA ARG A 23 -13.72 -1.95 -4.02
C ARG A 23 -13.51 -2.37 -5.47
N THR A 24 -14.57 -2.28 -6.27
CA THR A 24 -14.47 -2.42 -7.71
C THR A 24 -14.16 -1.06 -8.34
N GLY A 25 -13.25 -1.07 -9.31
CA GLY A 25 -12.93 0.09 -10.13
C GLY A 25 -14.00 0.34 -11.19
N PRO A 26 -13.96 1.49 -11.89
CA PRO A 26 -14.97 1.89 -12.88
C PRO A 26 -15.14 0.91 -14.04
N THR A 27 -14.13 0.07 -14.30
CA THR A 27 -14.11 -0.94 -15.37
C THR A 27 -14.46 -2.35 -14.88
N GLY A 28 -14.88 -2.51 -13.61
CA GLY A 28 -15.23 -3.82 -13.03
C GLY A 28 -14.05 -4.63 -12.49
N GLY A 29 -12.82 -4.13 -12.57
CA GLY A 29 -11.64 -4.73 -11.92
C GLY A 29 -11.50 -4.33 -10.44
N ILE A 30 -10.47 -4.83 -9.75
CA ILE A 30 -10.15 -4.38 -8.38
C ILE A 30 -9.69 -2.92 -8.43
N ALA A 31 -10.23 -2.08 -7.54
CA ALA A 31 -9.82 -0.69 -7.40
C ALA A 31 -8.36 -0.64 -6.94
N LEU A 32 -7.54 0.08 -7.70
CA LEU A 32 -6.15 0.36 -7.36
C LEU A 32 -6.06 1.73 -6.70
N VAL A 33 -5.29 1.84 -5.62
CA VAL A 33 -5.05 3.09 -4.90
C VAL A 33 -3.65 3.63 -5.19
N GLU A 34 -3.56 4.96 -5.20
CA GLU A 34 -2.29 5.67 -5.22
C GLU A 34 -1.61 5.59 -3.85
N ARG A 35 -0.30 5.76 -3.85
CA ARG A 35 0.60 5.49 -2.71
C ARG A 35 0.15 6.12 -1.38
N ASP A 36 -0.36 7.35 -1.41
CA ASP A 36 -0.75 8.08 -0.19
C ASP A 36 -2.05 7.53 0.41
N LYS A 37 -3.04 7.19 -0.42
CA LYS A 37 -4.27 6.52 0.03
C LYS A 37 -3.99 5.11 0.54
N GLU A 38 -3.07 4.40 -0.09
CA GLU A 38 -2.65 3.08 0.37
C GLU A 38 -2.08 3.12 1.81
N ILE A 39 -1.39 4.21 2.18
CA ILE A 39 -0.87 4.41 3.53
C ILE A 39 -2.01 4.64 4.53
N GLU A 40 -2.98 5.51 4.21
CA GLU A 40 -4.14 5.75 5.07
C GLU A 40 -4.94 4.47 5.34
N GLU A 41 -5.17 3.68 4.28
CA GLU A 41 -5.87 2.40 4.37
C GLU A 41 -5.08 1.36 5.18
N ALA A 42 -3.74 1.34 5.04
CA ALA A 42 -2.87 0.49 5.84
C ALA A 42 -2.85 0.88 7.32
N ILE A 43 -2.83 2.18 7.64
CA ILE A 43 -2.96 2.69 9.01
C ILE A 43 -4.28 2.20 9.61
N GLY A 44 -5.40 2.37 8.89
CA GLY A 44 -6.71 1.90 9.33
C GLY A 44 -6.73 0.39 9.61
N LEU A 45 -6.08 -0.41 8.76
CA LEU A 45 -5.92 -1.85 8.97
C LEU A 45 -5.13 -2.19 10.24
N ILE A 46 -4.01 -1.50 10.49
CA ILE A 46 -3.17 -1.76 11.66
C ILE A 46 -3.92 -1.42 12.94
N LEU A 47 -4.57 -0.25 12.98
CA LEU A 47 -5.28 0.23 14.16
C LEU A 47 -6.59 -0.53 14.42
N GLY A 48 -7.25 -1.01 13.36
CA GLY A 48 -8.51 -1.76 13.47
C GLY A 48 -8.36 -3.26 13.71
N THR A 49 -7.13 -3.78 13.79
CA THR A 49 -6.87 -5.21 14.01
C THR A 49 -6.24 -5.41 15.39
N ALA A 50 -6.82 -6.28 16.21
CA ALA A 50 -6.23 -6.66 17.49
C ALA A 50 -5.13 -7.73 17.30
N PRO A 51 -4.02 -7.67 18.06
CA PRO A 51 -3.03 -8.75 18.08
C PRO A 51 -3.69 -10.11 18.36
N GLY A 52 -3.34 -11.11 17.55
CA GLY A 52 -3.91 -12.46 17.62
C GLY A 52 -5.05 -12.73 16.64
N GLU A 53 -5.68 -11.70 16.05
CA GLU A 53 -6.77 -11.89 15.07
C GLU A 53 -6.32 -12.53 13.76
N ARG A 54 -5.03 -12.40 13.42
CA ARG A 54 -4.45 -12.99 12.22
C ARG A 54 -3.68 -14.27 12.59
N PRO A 55 -4.20 -15.47 12.30
CA PRO A 55 -3.61 -16.73 12.77
C PRO A 55 -2.15 -16.94 12.37
N MET A 56 -1.79 -16.52 11.15
CA MET A 56 -0.43 -16.65 10.62
C MET A 56 0.48 -15.44 10.93
N ARG A 57 -0.05 -14.41 11.61
CA ARG A 57 0.66 -13.18 12.02
C ARG A 57 0.10 -12.67 13.35
N PRO A 58 0.27 -13.41 14.46
CA PRO A 58 -0.37 -13.08 15.74
C PRO A 58 0.09 -11.73 16.31
N GLU A 59 1.27 -11.25 15.93
CA GLU A 59 1.81 -9.97 16.40
C GLU A 59 1.27 -8.76 15.64
N PHE A 60 0.62 -8.97 14.50
CA PHE A 60 0.11 -7.88 13.67
C PHE A 60 -1.12 -7.23 14.31
N GLY A 61 -1.15 -5.90 14.30
CA GLY A 61 -2.25 -5.10 14.82
C GLY A 61 -1.79 -4.05 15.80
N CYS A 62 -2.75 -3.50 16.54
CA CYS A 62 -2.55 -2.48 17.55
C CYS A 62 -3.25 -2.87 18.86
N GLY A 63 -2.55 -2.78 19.99
CA GLY A 63 -3.11 -3.14 21.30
C GLY A 63 -4.14 -2.17 21.86
N ILE A 64 -4.62 -1.18 21.08
CA ILE A 64 -5.58 -0.18 21.56
C ILE A 64 -6.91 -0.79 22.04
N HIS A 65 -7.26 -1.97 21.53
CA HIS A 65 -8.47 -2.70 21.90
C HIS A 65 -8.49 -3.14 23.37
N GLU A 66 -7.33 -3.25 24.03
CA GLU A 66 -7.23 -3.56 25.46
C GLU A 66 -7.73 -2.41 26.36
N TYR A 67 -7.84 -1.19 25.81
CA TYR A 67 -8.20 0.02 26.56
C TYR A 67 -9.68 0.41 26.44
N VAL A 68 -10.51 -0.40 25.75
CA VAL A 68 -11.96 -0.11 25.56
C VAL A 68 -12.71 0.09 26.88
N PHE A 69 -12.28 -0.57 27.95
CA PHE A 69 -12.87 -0.44 29.28
C PHE A 69 -11.95 0.24 30.30
N ALA A 70 -10.85 0.85 29.84
CA ALA A 70 -9.95 1.59 30.70
C ALA A 70 -10.57 2.94 31.12
N PRO A 71 -10.16 3.53 32.26
CA PRO A 71 -10.62 4.85 32.66
C PRO A 71 -10.24 5.91 31.61
N GLY A 72 -11.17 6.83 31.32
CA GLY A 72 -10.95 7.96 30.41
C GLY A 72 -10.10 9.07 31.02
N ASP A 73 -8.89 8.75 31.45
CA ASP A 73 -7.94 9.68 32.05
C ASP A 73 -6.68 9.89 31.19
N GLY A 74 -5.88 10.89 31.55
CA GLY A 74 -4.64 11.21 30.83
C GLY A 74 -3.60 10.08 30.84
N ALA A 75 -3.63 9.18 31.82
CA ALA A 75 -2.71 8.05 31.87
C ALA A 75 -3.10 6.97 30.85
N THR A 76 -4.38 6.69 30.68
CA THR A 76 -4.90 5.86 29.60
C THR A 76 -4.64 6.50 28.23
N ALA A 77 -4.87 7.81 28.09
CA ALA A 77 -4.55 8.52 26.84
C ALA A 77 -3.08 8.38 26.44
N GLY A 78 -2.14 8.56 27.39
CA GLY A 78 -0.71 8.39 27.13
C GLY A 78 -0.34 6.96 26.74
N ARG A 79 -0.97 5.95 27.35
CA ARG A 79 -0.77 4.53 26.98
C ARG A 79 -1.28 4.22 25.58
N ILE A 80 -2.47 4.70 25.24
CA ILE A 80 -3.05 4.57 23.89
C ILE A 80 -2.12 5.22 22.86
N ALA A 81 -1.68 6.46 23.11
CA ALA A 81 -0.80 7.17 22.19
C ALA A 81 0.52 6.43 21.95
N GLN A 82 1.12 5.87 23.01
CA GLN A 82 2.35 5.09 22.90
C GLN A 82 2.14 3.78 22.13
N GLU A 83 1.02 3.09 22.36
CA GLU A 83 0.68 1.85 21.66
C GLU A 83 0.50 2.10 20.16
N VAL A 84 -0.31 3.11 19.80
CA VAL A 84 -0.52 3.55 18.41
C VAL A 84 0.81 3.87 17.73
N ARG A 85 1.66 4.69 18.37
CA ARG A 85 2.98 5.04 17.84
C ARG A 85 3.82 3.78 17.58
N THR A 86 3.91 2.88 18.56
CA THR A 86 4.73 1.67 18.47
C THR A 86 4.21 0.71 17.39
N SER A 87 2.90 0.54 17.27
CA SER A 87 2.29 -0.30 16.23
C SER A 87 2.55 0.26 14.83
N LEU A 88 2.40 1.57 14.64
CA LEU A 88 2.62 2.22 13.35
C LEU A 88 4.09 2.21 12.94
N GLU A 89 5.02 2.49 13.86
CA GLU A 89 6.46 2.39 13.60
C GLU A 89 6.89 0.96 13.22
N ARG A 90 6.23 -0.06 13.80
CA ARG A 90 6.51 -1.47 13.52
C ARG A 90 5.95 -1.95 12.19
N TRP A 91 4.71 -1.58 11.88
CA TRP A 91 3.96 -2.18 10.77
C TRP A 91 3.88 -1.30 9.51
N GLU A 92 4.09 0.01 9.63
CA GLU A 92 4.07 0.96 8.52
C GLU A 92 5.38 1.74 8.39
N PRO A 93 6.47 1.13 7.88
CA PRO A 93 7.78 1.78 7.79
C PRO A 93 7.83 2.92 6.76
N ARG A 94 6.79 3.10 5.93
CA ARG A 94 6.73 4.18 4.93
C ARG A 94 6.43 5.54 5.57
N ILE A 95 5.98 5.58 6.83
CA ILE A 95 5.69 6.82 7.54
C ILE A 95 6.69 7.07 8.67
N GLU A 96 6.76 8.33 9.08
CA GLU A 96 7.37 8.76 10.33
C GLU A 96 6.28 9.44 11.15
N VAL A 97 5.94 8.85 12.30
CA VAL A 97 4.92 9.36 13.21
C VAL A 97 5.51 10.55 13.98
N THR A 98 5.00 11.75 13.71
CA THR A 98 5.46 12.97 14.37
C THR A 98 4.74 13.15 15.71
N ASP A 99 3.44 12.93 15.74
CA ASP A 99 2.61 13.11 16.93
C ASP A 99 1.41 12.16 16.96
N VAL A 100 0.96 11.83 18.17
CA VAL A 100 -0.27 11.06 18.41
C VAL A 100 -1.03 11.73 19.54
N VAL A 101 -2.16 12.35 19.21
CA VAL A 101 -3.02 13.06 20.17
C VAL A 101 -4.24 12.21 20.46
N VAL A 102 -4.54 12.01 21.74
CA VAL A 102 -5.73 11.29 22.19
C VAL A 102 -6.63 12.27 22.93
N ALA A 103 -7.85 12.44 22.43
CA ALA A 103 -8.85 13.32 23.02
C ALA A 103 -10.10 12.53 23.39
N PHE A 104 -10.62 12.75 24.59
CA PHE A 104 -11.91 12.21 25.01
C PHE A 104 -13.01 13.19 24.63
N ASP A 105 -14.12 12.67 24.10
CA ASP A 105 -15.27 13.50 23.77
C ASP A 105 -15.94 14.01 25.06
N ALA A 106 -16.22 15.31 25.12
CA ALA A 106 -16.85 15.96 26.26
C ALA A 106 -18.39 15.93 26.21
N VAL A 107 -18.96 15.60 25.05
CA VAL A 107 -20.39 15.55 24.75
C VAL A 107 -20.90 14.11 24.74
N GLU A 108 -20.14 13.19 24.17
CA GLU A 108 -20.45 11.76 24.15
C GLU A 108 -19.51 10.97 25.08
N GLU A 109 -19.97 10.78 26.33
CA GLU A 109 -19.22 9.98 27.30
C GLU A 109 -18.95 8.56 26.77
N GLY A 110 -17.67 8.21 26.63
CA GLY A 110 -17.23 6.90 26.14
C GLY A 110 -16.63 6.92 24.73
N THR A 111 -16.67 8.06 24.03
CA THR A 111 -16.00 8.22 22.73
C THR A 111 -14.59 8.78 22.91
N LEU A 112 -13.60 8.18 22.23
CA LEU A 112 -12.25 8.73 22.12
C LEU A 112 -11.86 8.97 20.65
N TYR A 113 -11.09 10.03 20.43
CA TYR A 113 -10.50 10.36 19.15
C TYR A 113 -8.99 10.19 19.23
N ILE A 114 -8.42 9.61 18.17
CA ILE A 114 -6.99 9.41 18.00
C ILE A 114 -6.56 10.14 16.74
N ASP A 115 -5.88 11.27 16.91
CA ASP A 115 -5.31 12.04 15.81
C ASP A 115 -3.84 11.65 15.64
N VAL A 116 -3.52 11.09 14.48
CA VAL A 116 -2.16 10.66 14.13
C VAL A 116 -1.56 11.64 13.14
N HIS A 117 -0.53 12.37 13.57
CA HIS A 117 0.27 13.20 12.68
C HIS A 117 1.48 12.41 12.20
N TYR A 118 1.68 12.38 10.88
CA TYR A 118 2.79 11.68 10.28
C TYR A 118 3.30 12.39 9.03
N THR A 119 4.54 12.10 8.68
CA THR A 119 5.11 12.47 7.38
C THR A 119 5.44 11.20 6.60
N VAL A 120 5.08 11.17 5.32
CA VAL A 120 5.46 10.06 4.44
C VAL A 120 6.96 10.17 4.16
N ARG A 121 7.71 9.11 4.45
CA ARG A 121 9.14 9.05 4.15
C ARG A 121 9.33 9.13 2.64
N ALA A 122 10.12 10.09 2.19
CA ALA A 122 10.52 10.23 0.80
C ALA A 122 11.53 9.13 0.42
N THR A 123 11.14 7.86 0.45
CA THR A 123 12.08 6.76 0.21
C THR A 123 11.66 5.99 -1.04
N ASN A 124 12.37 6.31 -2.13
CA ASN A 124 12.74 5.37 -3.17
C ASN A 124 13.46 4.21 -2.47
N ASP A 125 12.74 3.13 -2.17
CA ASP A 125 13.33 1.96 -1.53
C ASP A 125 14.33 1.31 -2.51
N LEU A 126 15.59 1.25 -2.13
CA LEU A 126 16.65 0.53 -2.86
C LEU A 126 16.37 -0.99 -2.95
N ARG A 127 15.31 -1.49 -2.30
CA ARG A 127 14.75 -2.83 -2.46
C ARG A 127 13.68 -2.95 -3.55
N ASN A 128 13.52 -1.95 -4.42
CA ASN A 128 12.75 -2.11 -5.64
C ASN A 128 13.43 -3.13 -6.58
N LEU A 129 13.20 -4.42 -6.34
CA LEU A 129 13.53 -5.51 -7.26
C LEU A 129 12.53 -5.47 -8.42
N VAL A 130 12.80 -4.62 -9.42
CA VAL A 130 12.23 -4.83 -10.75
C VAL A 130 12.92 -6.09 -11.30
N PHE A 131 12.25 -7.22 -11.24
CA PHE A 131 12.68 -8.43 -11.93
C PHE A 131 12.12 -8.35 -13.36
N PRO A 132 12.92 -8.00 -14.39
CA PRO A 132 12.40 -7.98 -15.76
C PRO A 132 12.13 -9.41 -16.22
N PHE A 133 10.86 -9.79 -16.35
CA PHE A 133 10.49 -10.89 -17.23
C PHE A 133 10.66 -10.39 -18.66
N TYR A 134 11.81 -10.69 -19.28
CA TYR A 134 11.88 -10.73 -20.73
C TYR A 134 11.10 -11.96 -21.19
N THR A 135 9.89 -11.75 -21.70
CA THR A 135 9.31 -12.75 -22.58
C THR A 135 10.17 -12.75 -23.84
N ILE A 136 10.87 -13.87 -24.07
CA ILE A 136 11.42 -14.15 -25.39
C ILE A 136 10.20 -14.13 -26.31
N PRO A 137 10.10 -13.22 -27.30
CA PRO A 137 9.05 -13.34 -28.29
C PRO A 137 9.24 -14.72 -28.92
N SER A 138 8.29 -15.62 -28.69
CA SER A 138 8.17 -16.83 -29.48
C SER A 138 7.95 -16.35 -30.90
N SER A 139 9.02 -16.35 -31.70
CA SER A 139 8.91 -16.26 -33.14
C SER A 139 8.25 -17.57 -33.59
N GLU A 140 6.92 -17.61 -33.54
CA GLU A 140 6.18 -18.66 -34.21
C GLU A 140 6.39 -18.47 -35.71
N GLY A 141 7.07 -19.44 -36.31
CA GLY A 141 7.19 -19.55 -37.74
C GLY A 141 5.82 -19.75 -38.37
N SER A 142 5.56 -18.98 -39.43
CA SER A 142 4.55 -19.22 -40.45
C SER A 142 5.17 -18.74 -41.76
N ALA A 143 5.34 -19.51 -42.83
CA ALA A 143 4.98 -20.89 -43.14
C ALA A 143 5.94 -21.39 -44.24
N ALA A 144 6.15 -22.71 -44.31
CA ALA A 144 6.78 -23.34 -45.46
C ALA A 144 5.78 -23.53 -46.62
N GLN A 145 6.34 -23.52 -47.83
CA GLN A 145 5.84 -24.02 -49.13
C GLN A 145 5.23 -23.02 -50.13
N SER A 146 6.02 -22.65 -51.14
CA SER A 146 5.82 -23.20 -52.50
C SER A 146 7.01 -22.84 -53.42
N ALA A 147 7.62 -23.85 -54.01
CA ALA A 147 8.32 -23.79 -55.30
C ALA A 147 7.56 -24.77 -56.22
N PRO A 148 7.46 -24.57 -57.55
CA PRO A 148 8.65 -24.65 -58.40
C PRO A 148 8.71 -23.69 -59.63
N GLU A 149 9.95 -23.52 -60.12
CA GLU A 149 10.42 -23.51 -61.53
C GLU A 149 9.70 -22.67 -62.61
N ALA A 150 10.45 -21.75 -63.26
CA ALA A 150 10.84 -21.86 -64.68
C ALA A 150 11.44 -20.55 -65.25
N GLY A 151 12.54 -20.68 -65.99
CA GLY A 151 12.79 -19.84 -67.17
C GLY A 151 13.97 -18.85 -67.13
N ARG A 152 15.06 -19.25 -67.81
CA ARG A 152 16.00 -18.46 -68.65
C ARG A 152 15.75 -16.94 -68.71
N LEU A 153 16.76 -16.08 -68.66
CA LEU A 153 17.96 -15.99 -69.52
C LEU A 153 19.08 -15.25 -68.77
#